data_AF-U9T881-F1
#
_entry.id   AF-U9T881-F1
#
_cell.length_a   1.000
_cell.length_b   1.000
_cell.length_c   1.000
_cell.angle_alpha   90.00
_cell.angle_beta   90.00
_cell.angle_gamma   90.00
#
_symmetry.space_group_name_H-M   'P 1'
#
loop_
_entity.id
_entity.type
_entity.pdbx_description
1 polymer ?
#
loop_
_entity_poly.entity_id
_entity_poly.type
_entity_poly.pdbx_seq_one_letter_code
_entity_poly.pdbx_strand_id
1 'polypeptide(L)'
;MSYENCQEVINNLENLLETGEGYDVIIYAGQSRIIKAMHVHSIILNTRSQYFRAELSKETIEKKDGKFILRKPDIPHRYLLIILRYIYCGKINLEKLKSLDILTLLNNVQVFNIESLTSCIKEYFTKNKHEFLQQNEKLFKTGEEHDVAIYAGQNNDDSVIRAHSIILRTRSQYFHAELSKKNVKKKDGIIILRKPDVLPQYLTIVLRYIYCEKIDLTKLQGSDILKLLTIVQIFDIQPLIICIKEHLIKHKYDFLRQNPVEILENTYQHKLFSELNNDCLEYICENPEILFNSENFVSLKASIIELLLKRDDLLSDEIDIWNNLLKWGLAQHSNISQDVTKWNKEQITMMERTLHGFIPLIRFYDISSEDFFYKVLPYKELLSAQLVYKVQEFHMVPNKKLNVDIQPPRLKSVDSVLINSRHFALFASWIIEEFHSKCDNKGASILVIKIQNSNYIVGGYNPVNWKLSWSDTPNSFIFLFDNYKSINTGIIGRVINPQNAIYSTNDRLQFGSNDNGSSDIMIDNNGKCSSLPNNYPDINIPRNFVADDIEVFQINSISSTPPLSNKPEAFQISSPTGDTIYV
;
A
#
# COMPACT_ATOMS: atom_id res chain seq x y z
N MET A 1 48.13 -3.33 -44.39
CA MET A 1 48.75 -2.38 -43.45
C MET A 1 48.81 -3.06 -42.09
N SER A 2 49.98 -3.06 -41.44
CA SER A 2 50.11 -3.51 -40.06
C SER A 2 49.32 -2.58 -39.13
N TYR A 3 48.95 -3.06 -37.95
CA TYR A 3 48.32 -2.25 -36.89
C TYR A 3 49.15 -1.00 -36.55
N GLU A 4 50.49 -1.12 -36.59
CA GLU A 4 51.44 -0.03 -36.37
C GLU A 4 51.30 1.10 -37.39
N ASN A 5 51.15 0.77 -38.69
CA ASN A 5 50.96 1.79 -39.74
C ASN A 5 49.64 2.56 -39.56
N CYS A 6 48.58 1.89 -39.08
CA CYS A 6 47.32 2.56 -38.77
C CYS A 6 47.45 3.52 -37.58
N GLN A 7 48.21 3.14 -36.55
CA GLN A 7 48.42 3.97 -35.37
C GLN A 7 49.23 5.23 -35.69
N GLU A 8 50.23 5.12 -36.57
CA GLU A 8 51.01 6.26 -37.06
C GLU A 8 50.12 7.29 -37.79
N VAL A 9 49.24 6.82 -38.71
CA VAL A 9 48.29 7.70 -39.42
C VAL A 9 47.35 8.41 -38.44
N ILE A 10 46.82 7.69 -37.45
CA ILE A 10 45.95 8.26 -36.41
C ILE A 10 46.68 9.36 -35.61
N ASN A 11 47.95 9.14 -35.26
CA ASN A 11 48.76 10.13 -34.54
C ASN A 11 49.09 11.34 -35.42
N ASN A 12 49.37 11.14 -36.70
CA ASN A 12 49.61 12.23 -37.64
C ASN A 12 48.36 13.12 -37.83
N LEU A 13 47.17 12.52 -37.88
CA LEU A 13 45.91 13.27 -37.92
C LEU A 13 45.67 14.06 -36.63
N GLU A 14 46.00 13.49 -35.47
CA GLU A 14 45.92 14.19 -34.20
C GLU A 14 46.88 15.39 -34.14
N ASN A 15 48.12 15.22 -34.57
CA ASN A 15 49.10 16.31 -34.67
C ASN A 15 48.63 17.41 -35.64
N LEU A 16 48.00 17.04 -36.76
CA LEU A 16 47.42 17.99 -37.71
C LEU A 16 46.33 18.88 -37.09
N LEU A 17 45.52 18.34 -36.16
CA LEU A 17 44.55 19.12 -35.39
C LEU A 17 45.23 20.07 -34.40
N GLU A 18 46.35 19.64 -33.80
CA GLU A 18 47.08 20.43 -32.80
C GLU A 18 47.86 21.59 -33.44
N THR A 19 48.53 21.35 -34.57
CA THR A 19 49.30 22.40 -35.29
C THR A 19 48.40 23.31 -36.10
N GLY A 20 47.29 22.78 -36.64
CA GLY A 20 46.44 23.49 -37.59
C GLY A 20 47.14 23.76 -38.92
N GLU A 21 48.23 23.08 -39.25
CA GLU A 21 48.95 23.29 -40.51
C GLU A 21 48.07 22.97 -41.72
N GLY A 22 47.95 23.89 -42.68
CA GLY A 22 47.13 23.66 -43.88
C GLY A 22 45.62 23.83 -43.69
N TYR A 23 45.17 24.38 -42.56
CA TYR A 23 43.74 24.58 -42.28
C TYR A 23 43.03 25.49 -43.30
N ASP A 24 41.78 25.14 -43.59
CA ASP A 24 40.86 25.87 -44.46
C ASP A 24 39.51 26.19 -43.79
N VAL A 25 39.32 25.79 -42.52
CA VAL A 25 38.14 26.11 -41.70
C VAL A 25 38.56 26.68 -40.35
N ILE A 26 37.88 27.73 -39.90
CA ILE A 26 38.02 28.31 -38.55
C ILE A 26 36.70 28.14 -37.81
N ILE A 27 36.75 27.47 -36.65
CA ILE A 27 35.59 27.37 -35.75
C ILE A 27 35.83 28.23 -34.52
N TYR A 28 34.98 29.25 -34.33
CA TYR A 28 34.93 30.06 -33.12
C TYR A 28 33.96 29.46 -32.10
N ALA A 29 34.44 29.11 -30.91
CA ALA A 29 33.62 28.52 -29.87
C ALA A 29 33.83 29.15 -28.48
N GLY A 30 32.76 29.17 -27.69
CA GLY A 30 32.69 29.77 -26.35
C GLY A 30 31.83 31.03 -26.29
N GLN A 31 31.33 31.35 -25.09
CA GLN A 31 30.46 32.50 -24.83
C GLN A 31 31.25 33.78 -24.55
N SER A 32 30.72 34.90 -25.06
CA SER A 32 30.92 36.34 -24.79
C SER A 32 32.30 36.88 -24.38
N ARG A 33 33.05 36.23 -23.49
CA ARG A 33 34.35 36.67 -22.94
C ARG A 33 35.53 35.72 -23.22
N ILE A 34 35.28 34.45 -23.60
CA ILE A 34 36.33 33.46 -23.91
C ILE A 34 35.96 32.75 -25.22
N ILE A 35 36.17 33.44 -26.34
CA ILE A 35 36.01 32.86 -27.67
C ILE A 35 37.38 32.33 -28.10
N LYS A 36 37.47 31.03 -28.40
CA LYS A 36 38.68 30.41 -28.94
C LYS A 36 38.47 30.04 -30.41
N ALA A 37 39.42 30.43 -31.25
CA ALA A 37 39.48 29.99 -32.64
C ALA A 37 40.18 28.62 -32.72
N MET A 38 39.60 27.70 -33.47
CA MET A 38 40.17 26.39 -33.78
C MET A 38 40.37 26.28 -35.29
N HIS A 39 41.58 25.90 -35.69
CA HIS A 39 42.01 25.75 -37.08
C HIS A 39 41.84 24.29 -37.49
N VAL A 40 40.92 24.01 -38.40
CA VAL A 40 40.51 22.65 -38.77
C VAL A 40 40.34 22.50 -40.28
N HIS A 41 40.14 21.27 -40.73
CA HIS A 41 40.27 20.87 -42.12
C HIS A 41 38.94 20.38 -42.68
N SER A 42 38.42 21.06 -43.70
CA SER A 42 37.13 20.76 -44.32
C SER A 42 37.07 19.32 -44.83
N ILE A 43 38.16 18.80 -45.40
CA ILE A 43 38.20 17.43 -45.94
C ILE A 43 37.94 16.37 -44.86
N ILE A 44 38.49 16.56 -43.65
CA ILE A 44 38.30 15.64 -42.52
C ILE A 44 36.89 15.81 -41.97
N LEU A 45 36.46 17.05 -41.73
CA LEU A 45 35.12 17.35 -41.21
C LEU A 45 34.02 16.82 -42.14
N ASN A 46 34.12 17.10 -43.45
CA ASN A 46 33.19 16.64 -44.48
C ASN A 46 33.15 15.13 -44.55
N THR A 47 34.27 14.43 -44.38
CA THR A 47 34.30 12.97 -44.47
C THR A 47 33.68 12.32 -43.23
N ARG A 48 33.98 12.87 -42.04
CA ARG A 48 33.74 12.20 -40.75
C ARG A 48 32.50 12.70 -39.99
N SER A 49 31.88 13.79 -40.43
CA SER A 49 30.68 14.34 -39.79
C SER A 49 29.65 14.80 -40.83
N GLN A 50 28.47 14.20 -40.80
CA GLN A 50 27.35 14.63 -41.64
C GLN A 50 26.91 16.07 -41.32
N TYR A 51 26.95 16.45 -40.04
CA TYR A 51 26.66 17.81 -39.58
C TYR A 51 27.60 18.83 -40.24
N PHE A 52 28.92 18.63 -40.13
CA PHE A 52 29.85 19.58 -40.72
C PHE A 52 29.82 19.57 -42.25
N ARG A 53 29.58 18.41 -42.87
CA ARG A 53 29.34 18.32 -44.32
C ARG A 53 28.18 19.22 -44.75
N ALA A 54 27.05 19.15 -44.04
CA ALA A 54 25.87 19.96 -44.32
C ALA A 54 26.10 21.45 -44.03
N GLU A 55 26.80 21.79 -42.95
CA GLU A 55 27.13 23.19 -42.64
C GLU A 55 28.07 23.81 -43.69
N LEU A 56 29.12 23.08 -44.09
CA LEU A 56 30.12 23.56 -45.05
C LEU A 56 29.60 23.64 -46.48
N SER A 57 28.52 22.91 -46.80
CA SER A 57 27.86 22.96 -48.11
C SER A 57 26.84 24.09 -48.25
N LYS A 58 26.55 24.86 -47.20
CA LYS A 58 25.58 25.97 -47.28
C LYS A 58 26.11 27.08 -48.17
N GLU A 59 25.27 27.57 -49.08
CA GLU A 59 25.60 28.73 -49.92
C GLU A 59 25.87 30.00 -49.11
N THR A 60 25.25 30.12 -47.93
CA THR A 60 25.35 31.27 -47.02
C THR A 60 26.53 31.20 -46.07
N ILE A 61 27.42 30.22 -46.19
CA ILE A 61 28.55 30.06 -45.26
C ILE A 61 29.53 31.24 -45.36
N GLU A 62 29.89 31.80 -44.20
CA GLU A 62 30.86 32.88 -44.10
C GLU A 62 32.24 32.38 -44.56
N LYS A 63 32.87 33.12 -45.48
CA LYS A 63 34.25 32.89 -45.92
C LYS A 63 35.09 34.14 -45.73
N LYS A 64 36.28 33.99 -45.15
CA LYS A 64 37.26 35.07 -45.00
C LYS A 64 38.62 34.57 -45.48
N ASP A 65 39.24 35.30 -46.41
CA ASP A 65 40.54 34.94 -47.01
C ASP A 65 40.57 33.50 -47.58
N GLY A 66 39.47 33.09 -48.21
CA GLY A 66 39.29 31.75 -48.77
C GLY A 66 38.96 30.65 -47.75
N LYS A 67 38.95 30.95 -46.44
CA LYS A 67 38.69 29.98 -45.37
C LYS A 67 37.25 30.05 -44.88
N PHE A 68 36.65 28.89 -44.58
CA PHE A 68 35.30 28.81 -44.03
C PHE A 68 35.27 29.24 -42.55
N ILE A 69 34.24 29.98 -42.15
CA ILE A 69 34.06 30.46 -40.77
C ILE A 69 32.79 29.84 -40.18
N LEU A 70 32.94 29.14 -39.06
CA LEU A 70 31.84 28.59 -38.28
C LEU A 70 31.83 29.20 -36.88
N ARG A 71 30.65 29.59 -36.41
CA ARG A 71 30.46 30.16 -35.08
C ARG A 71 29.60 29.24 -34.23
N LYS A 72 30.08 28.89 -33.04
CA LYS A 72 29.43 28.02 -32.05
C LYS A 72 29.51 28.65 -30.66
N PRO A 73 28.84 29.80 -30.44
CA PRO A 73 28.95 30.56 -29.20
C PRO A 73 28.46 29.78 -27.97
N ASP A 74 27.52 28.86 -28.15
CA ASP A 74 26.92 28.09 -27.05
C ASP A 74 27.73 26.85 -26.63
N ILE A 75 28.83 26.56 -27.33
CA ILE A 75 29.64 25.35 -27.09
C ILE A 75 30.97 25.76 -26.47
N PRO A 76 31.26 25.36 -25.22
CA PRO A 76 32.57 25.65 -24.63
C PRO A 76 33.70 25.00 -25.44
N HIS A 77 34.75 25.77 -25.73
CA HIS A 77 35.85 25.36 -26.60
C HIS A 77 36.50 24.03 -26.19
N ARG A 78 36.58 23.74 -24.88
CA ARG A 78 37.15 22.48 -24.37
C ARG A 78 36.41 21.24 -24.87
N TYR A 79 35.07 21.29 -24.95
CA TYR A 79 34.27 20.14 -25.39
C TYR A 79 34.28 20.02 -26.90
N LEU A 80 34.28 21.15 -27.62
CA LEU A 80 34.45 21.14 -29.07
C LEU A 80 35.81 20.54 -29.46
N LEU A 81 36.88 20.82 -28.72
CA LEU A 81 38.18 20.22 -28.97
C LEU A 81 38.15 18.69 -28.80
N ILE A 82 37.48 18.17 -27.77
CA ILE A 82 37.30 16.71 -27.59
C ILE A 82 36.53 16.10 -28.76
N ILE A 83 35.46 16.76 -29.21
CA ILE A 83 34.66 16.34 -30.36
C ILE A 83 35.50 16.32 -31.64
N LEU A 84 36.25 17.38 -31.90
CA LEU A 84 37.14 17.47 -33.07
C LEU A 84 38.21 16.40 -33.03
N ARG A 85 38.84 16.15 -31.88
CA ARG A 85 39.83 15.08 -31.71
C ARG A 85 39.24 13.72 -32.08
N TYR A 86 38.02 13.42 -31.63
CA TYR A 86 37.33 12.20 -32.03
C TYR A 86 37.04 12.13 -33.54
N ILE A 87 36.61 13.24 -34.16
CA ILE A 87 36.37 13.30 -35.61
C ILE A 87 37.66 12.97 -36.39
N TYR A 88 38.80 13.52 -35.95
CA TYR A 88 40.10 13.37 -36.59
C TYR A 88 40.68 11.96 -36.42
N CYS A 89 40.77 11.48 -35.19
CA CYS A 89 41.58 10.30 -34.87
C CYS A 89 40.80 9.20 -34.14
N GLY A 90 39.50 9.40 -33.89
CA GLY A 90 38.65 8.43 -33.19
C GLY A 90 38.95 8.28 -31.69
N LYS A 91 39.91 9.05 -31.15
CA LYS A 91 40.31 8.98 -29.74
C LYS A 91 39.39 9.82 -28.87
N ILE A 92 39.02 9.27 -27.72
CA ILE A 92 38.39 9.99 -26.62
C ILE A 92 38.91 9.46 -25.29
N ASN A 93 39.16 10.35 -24.34
CA ASN A 93 39.55 9.99 -22.97
C ASN A 93 38.49 10.53 -22.00
N LEU A 94 37.59 9.64 -21.56
CA LEU A 94 36.52 9.97 -20.63
C LEU A 94 36.94 9.88 -19.16
N GLU A 95 37.96 9.07 -18.85
CA GLU A 95 38.41 8.80 -17.47
C GLU A 95 38.94 10.05 -16.74
N LYS A 96 39.36 11.06 -17.49
CA LYS A 96 39.86 12.33 -16.94
C LYS A 96 38.77 13.37 -16.68
N LEU A 97 37.51 13.08 -17.04
CA LEU A 97 36.41 14.03 -16.95
C LEU A 97 35.53 13.76 -15.72
N LYS A 98 35.06 14.82 -15.06
CA LYS A 98 34.06 14.71 -13.98
C LYS A 98 32.69 14.32 -14.55
N SER A 99 31.77 13.84 -13.72
CA SER A 99 30.40 13.50 -14.15
C SER A 99 29.69 14.60 -14.93
N LEU A 100 29.75 15.84 -14.43
CA LEU A 100 29.14 17.01 -15.06
C LEU A 100 29.77 17.32 -16.43
N ASP A 101 31.08 17.12 -16.57
CA ASP A 101 31.80 17.31 -17.83
C ASP A 101 31.40 16.29 -18.88
N ILE A 102 31.21 15.02 -18.49
CA ILE A 102 30.79 13.96 -19.41
C ILE A 102 29.33 14.18 -19.86
N LEU A 103 28.43 14.59 -18.95
CA LEU A 103 27.06 14.95 -19.31
C LEU A 103 27.03 16.18 -20.24
N THR A 104 27.86 17.18 -19.95
CA THR A 104 27.99 18.36 -20.80
C THR A 104 28.55 18.01 -22.16
N LEU A 105 29.56 17.13 -22.23
CA LEU A 105 30.11 16.62 -23.48
C LEU A 105 29.03 15.88 -24.28
N LEU A 106 28.26 14.98 -23.66
CA LEU A 106 27.17 14.26 -24.33
C LEU A 106 26.15 15.21 -24.96
N ASN A 107 25.72 16.23 -24.22
CA ASN A 107 24.77 17.23 -24.73
C ASN A 107 25.36 18.03 -25.91
N ASN A 108 26.64 18.39 -25.86
CA ASN A 108 27.29 19.08 -26.97
C ASN A 108 27.48 18.16 -28.19
N VAL A 109 27.81 16.88 -28.00
CA VAL A 109 27.99 15.90 -29.09
C VAL A 109 26.69 15.71 -29.87
N GLN A 110 25.54 15.72 -29.18
CA GLN A 110 24.22 15.63 -29.81
C GLN A 110 23.94 16.78 -30.78
N VAL A 111 24.45 17.99 -30.53
CA VAL A 111 24.33 19.14 -31.44
C VAL A 111 25.01 18.86 -32.80
N PHE A 112 26.09 18.10 -32.80
CA PHE A 112 26.83 17.73 -34.02
C PHE A 112 26.37 16.42 -34.66
N ASN A 113 25.35 15.76 -34.09
CA ASN A 113 24.81 14.49 -34.56
C ASN A 113 25.88 13.42 -34.86
N ILE A 114 26.86 13.26 -33.95
CA ILE A 114 27.93 12.25 -34.09
C ILE A 114 27.50 10.99 -33.35
N GLU A 115 26.80 10.10 -34.04
CA GLU A 115 26.20 8.89 -33.45
C GLU A 115 27.23 7.97 -32.82
N SER A 116 28.37 7.71 -33.47
CA SER A 116 29.40 6.81 -32.95
C SER A 116 30.01 7.32 -31.63
N LEU A 117 30.22 8.64 -31.51
CA LEU A 117 30.70 9.27 -30.28
C LEU A 117 29.62 9.24 -29.19
N THR A 118 28.38 9.50 -29.57
CA THR A 118 27.22 9.42 -28.67
C THR A 118 27.10 8.01 -28.08
N SER A 119 27.24 6.98 -28.90
CA SER A 119 27.22 5.58 -28.46
C SER A 119 28.38 5.26 -27.53
N CYS A 120 29.61 5.69 -27.84
CA CYS A 120 30.78 5.49 -26.98
C CYS A 120 30.60 6.13 -25.58
N ILE A 121 30.09 7.36 -25.53
CA ILE A 121 29.83 8.05 -24.26
C ILE A 121 28.70 7.34 -23.48
N LYS A 122 27.63 6.91 -24.14
CA LYS A 122 26.53 6.15 -23.51
C LYS A 122 27.00 4.80 -22.96
N GLU A 123 27.83 4.07 -23.68
CA GLU A 123 28.42 2.82 -23.21
C GLU A 123 29.29 3.04 -21.96
N TYR A 124 30.10 4.10 -21.96
CA TYR A 124 30.87 4.49 -20.79
C TYR A 124 30.00 4.84 -19.57
N PHE A 125 28.87 5.54 -19.79
CA PHE A 125 27.88 5.79 -18.72
C PHE A 125 27.31 4.49 -18.15
N THR A 126 26.95 3.54 -19.00
CA THR A 126 26.40 2.25 -18.58
C THR A 126 27.42 1.46 -17.76
N LYS A 127 28.67 1.40 -18.23
CA LYS A 127 29.76 0.67 -17.56
C LYS A 127 30.09 1.26 -16.17
N ASN A 128 30.02 2.58 -16.02
CA ASN A 128 30.40 3.29 -14.79
C ASN A 128 29.19 3.86 -14.02
N LYS A 129 27.98 3.32 -14.26
CA LYS A 129 26.72 3.88 -13.75
C LYS A 129 26.75 4.17 -12.25
N HIS A 130 27.26 3.24 -11.44
CA HIS A 130 27.29 3.39 -9.98
C HIS A 130 28.12 4.60 -9.53
N GLU A 131 29.31 4.78 -10.11
CA GLU A 131 30.19 5.90 -9.79
C GLU A 131 29.54 7.24 -10.19
N PHE A 132 28.92 7.31 -11.36
CA PHE A 132 28.20 8.51 -11.81
C PHE A 132 27.07 8.89 -10.84
N LEU A 133 26.27 7.93 -10.39
CA LEU A 133 25.18 8.20 -9.44
C LEU A 133 25.72 8.67 -8.08
N GLN A 134 26.85 8.13 -7.63
CA GLN A 134 27.50 8.56 -6.39
C GLN A 134 28.07 9.98 -6.48
N GLN A 135 28.74 10.31 -7.59
CA GLN A 135 29.24 11.66 -7.85
C GLN A 135 28.09 12.68 -7.95
N ASN A 136 27.00 12.32 -8.64
CA ASN A 136 25.80 13.16 -8.72
C ASN A 136 25.16 13.36 -7.34
N GLU A 137 25.05 12.31 -6.52
CA GLU A 137 24.53 12.46 -5.15
C GLU A 137 25.38 13.45 -4.32
N LYS A 138 26.70 13.45 -4.51
CA LYS A 138 27.61 14.42 -3.87
C LYS A 138 27.37 15.86 -4.38
N LEU A 139 27.20 16.05 -5.69
CA LEU A 139 26.87 17.35 -6.27
C LEU A 139 25.54 17.88 -5.72
N PHE A 140 24.52 17.03 -5.59
CA PHE A 140 23.24 17.43 -5.01
C PHE A 140 23.38 17.89 -3.55
N LYS A 141 24.16 17.16 -2.74
CA LYS A 141 24.36 17.50 -1.32
C LYS A 141 25.17 18.78 -1.10
N THR A 142 26.16 19.03 -1.95
CA THR A 142 27.07 20.19 -1.81
C THR A 142 26.53 21.45 -2.49
N GLY A 143 25.80 21.30 -3.60
CA GLY A 143 25.37 22.42 -4.44
C GLY A 143 26.54 23.17 -5.11
N GLU A 144 27.74 22.56 -5.16
CA GLU A 144 28.89 23.07 -5.91
C GLU A 144 28.55 23.14 -7.41
N GLU A 145 29.03 24.17 -8.11
CA GLU A 145 28.81 24.32 -9.57
C GLU A 145 27.34 24.40 -10.01
N HIS A 146 26.40 24.67 -9.09
CA HIS A 146 24.98 24.80 -9.42
C HIS A 146 24.72 25.99 -10.37
N ASP A 147 23.78 25.80 -11.29
CA ASP A 147 23.31 26.80 -12.24
C ASP A 147 21.77 26.98 -12.18
N VAL A 148 21.09 26.27 -11.26
CA VAL A 148 19.66 26.38 -10.97
C VAL A 148 19.44 26.56 -9.47
N ALA A 149 18.56 27.50 -9.11
CA ALA A 149 18.00 27.66 -7.77
C ALA A 149 16.49 27.47 -7.83
N ILE A 150 15.97 26.50 -7.06
CA ILE A 150 14.54 26.18 -6.99
C ILE A 150 14.01 26.63 -5.64
N TYR A 151 13.08 27.59 -5.66
CA TYR A 151 12.39 28.11 -4.49
C TYR A 151 11.11 27.30 -4.28
N ALA A 152 11.02 26.58 -3.17
CA ALA A 152 9.90 25.70 -2.85
C ALA A 152 9.13 26.21 -1.63
N GLY A 153 7.80 26.06 -1.61
CA GLY A 153 6.94 26.53 -0.53
C GLY A 153 6.53 28.01 -0.63
N GLN A 154 5.54 28.40 0.16
CA GLN A 154 4.93 29.74 0.11
C GLN A 154 5.88 30.85 0.64
N ASN A 155 6.72 30.53 1.63
CA ASN A 155 7.71 31.45 2.19
C ASN A 155 8.98 31.44 1.33
N ASN A 156 8.98 32.31 0.33
CA ASN A 156 9.88 32.31 -0.82
C ASN A 156 11.38 32.55 -0.57
N ASP A 157 11.89 32.58 0.67
CA ASP A 157 13.30 32.92 0.93
C ASP A 157 14.12 31.89 1.74
N ASP A 158 13.51 31.01 2.54
CA ASP A 158 14.28 30.09 3.43
C ASP A 158 14.48 28.66 2.87
N SER A 159 13.88 28.33 1.73
CA SER A 159 13.82 26.96 1.20
C SER A 159 14.31 26.86 -0.25
N VAL A 160 15.52 27.37 -0.48
CA VAL A 160 16.19 27.30 -1.80
C VAL A 160 16.95 26.00 -1.96
N ILE A 161 16.62 25.24 -3.00
CA ILE A 161 17.36 24.03 -3.39
C ILE A 161 18.26 24.35 -4.58
N ARG A 162 19.56 24.12 -4.43
CA ARG A 162 20.57 24.28 -5.49
C ARG A 162 20.59 23.03 -6.37
N ALA A 163 20.58 23.22 -7.69
CA ALA A 163 20.54 22.12 -8.65
C ALA A 163 21.29 22.44 -9.95
N HIS A 164 21.45 21.41 -10.79
CA HIS A 164 22.21 21.43 -12.02
C HIS A 164 21.29 21.19 -13.20
N SER A 165 21.17 22.20 -14.08
CA SER A 165 20.26 22.19 -15.21
C SER A 165 20.53 21.00 -16.14
N ILE A 166 21.80 20.64 -16.34
CA ILE A 166 22.17 19.51 -17.19
C ILE A 166 21.65 18.18 -16.63
N ILE A 167 21.77 17.92 -15.33
CA ILE A 167 21.26 16.69 -14.70
C ILE A 167 19.74 16.67 -14.77
N LEU A 168 19.09 17.79 -14.43
CA LEU A 168 17.63 17.90 -14.46
C LEU A 168 17.06 17.66 -15.87
N ARG A 169 17.62 18.31 -16.90
CA ARG A 169 17.19 18.15 -18.30
C ARG A 169 17.43 16.75 -18.84
N THR A 170 18.49 16.08 -18.42
CA THR A 170 18.81 14.71 -18.88
C THR A 170 17.91 13.66 -18.23
N ARG A 171 17.49 13.88 -16.98
CA ARG A 171 16.84 12.85 -16.16
C ARG A 171 15.33 13.07 -15.94
N SER A 172 14.79 14.22 -16.34
CA SER A 172 13.37 14.55 -16.20
C SER A 172 12.87 15.32 -17.41
N GLN A 173 11.84 14.78 -18.07
CA GLN A 173 11.16 15.45 -19.19
C GLN A 173 10.48 16.74 -18.74
N TYR A 174 9.89 16.74 -17.54
CA TYR A 174 9.33 17.94 -16.93
C TYR A 174 10.37 19.07 -16.83
N PHE A 175 11.52 18.80 -16.21
CA PHE A 175 12.55 19.83 -16.07
C PHE A 175 13.21 20.16 -17.41
N HIS A 176 13.29 19.20 -18.35
CA HIS A 176 13.72 19.47 -19.71
C HIS A 176 12.84 20.54 -20.36
N ALA A 177 11.52 20.38 -20.32
CA ALA A 177 10.57 21.35 -20.87
C ALA A 177 10.63 22.68 -20.11
N GLU A 178 10.64 22.65 -18.78
CA GLU A 178 10.63 23.84 -17.92
C GLU A 178 11.88 24.71 -18.15
N LEU A 179 13.06 24.09 -18.22
CA LEU A 179 14.34 24.77 -18.39
C LEU A 179 14.64 25.16 -19.85
N SER A 180 13.81 24.74 -20.81
CA SER A 180 13.96 25.06 -22.24
C SER A 180 13.04 26.20 -22.70
N LYS A 181 12.24 26.78 -21.79
CA LYS A 181 11.40 27.95 -22.10
C LYS A 181 12.28 29.15 -22.54
N LYS A 182 11.81 29.93 -23.52
CA LYS A 182 12.56 31.08 -24.06
C LYS A 182 12.88 32.16 -23.01
N ASN A 183 11.99 32.36 -22.04
CA ASN A 183 12.07 33.44 -21.05
C ASN A 183 12.31 32.91 -19.62
N VAL A 184 13.20 31.93 -19.45
CA VAL A 184 13.59 31.46 -18.12
C VAL A 184 14.25 32.59 -17.34
N LYS A 185 13.73 32.89 -16.14
CA LYS A 185 14.27 33.94 -15.27
C LYS A 185 15.69 33.57 -14.84
N LYS A 186 16.61 34.51 -14.98
CA LYS A 186 18.00 34.38 -14.51
C LYS A 186 18.36 35.55 -13.60
N LYS A 187 19.08 35.26 -12.52
CA LYS A 187 19.69 36.24 -11.61
C LYS A 187 21.16 35.87 -11.45
N ASP A 188 22.07 36.78 -11.79
CA ASP A 188 23.52 36.56 -11.69
C ASP A 188 24.02 35.30 -12.41
N GLY A 189 23.40 34.97 -13.55
CA GLY A 189 23.71 33.75 -14.33
C GLY A 189 23.01 32.47 -13.86
N ILE A 190 22.41 32.47 -12.66
CA ILE A 190 21.66 31.34 -12.10
C ILE A 190 20.21 31.35 -12.58
N ILE A 191 19.72 30.19 -13.03
CA ILE A 191 18.33 29.99 -13.43
C ILE A 191 17.43 29.89 -12.18
N ILE A 192 16.35 30.66 -12.15
CA ILE A 192 15.42 30.71 -11.02
C ILE A 192 14.11 29.99 -11.36
N LEU A 193 13.80 28.93 -10.62
CA LEU A 193 12.52 28.23 -10.68
C LEU A 193 11.74 28.45 -9.37
N ARG A 194 10.43 28.67 -9.46
CA ARG A 194 9.55 28.80 -8.29
C ARG A 194 8.49 27.69 -8.28
N LYS A 195 8.30 27.06 -7.13
CA LYS A 195 7.34 25.99 -6.85
C LYS A 195 6.67 26.24 -5.49
N PRO A 196 5.83 27.29 -5.38
CA PRO A 196 5.24 27.70 -4.11
C PRO A 196 4.32 26.64 -3.50
N ASP A 197 3.71 25.80 -4.33
CA ASP A 197 2.76 24.76 -3.92
C ASP A 197 3.43 23.43 -3.54
N VAL A 198 4.77 23.35 -3.59
CA VAL A 198 5.52 22.14 -3.28
C VAL A 198 6.34 22.34 -2.02
N LEU A 199 6.12 21.49 -1.02
CA LEU A 199 6.90 21.50 0.21
C LEU A 199 8.38 21.13 -0.06
N PRO A 200 9.35 21.87 0.53
CA PRO A 200 10.78 21.68 0.25
C PRO A 200 11.29 20.26 0.56
N GLN A 201 10.78 19.63 1.61
CA GLN A 201 11.19 18.27 2.01
C GLN A 201 10.90 17.22 0.93
N TYR A 202 9.70 17.26 0.33
CA TYR A 202 9.33 16.31 -0.71
C TYR A 202 10.04 16.64 -2.03
N LEU A 203 10.19 17.92 -2.37
CA LEU A 203 10.99 18.32 -3.54
C LEU A 203 12.44 17.83 -3.41
N THR A 204 13.02 17.87 -2.22
CA THR A 204 14.37 17.36 -1.95
C THR A 204 14.45 15.85 -2.22
N ILE A 205 13.44 15.07 -1.83
CA ILE A 205 13.36 13.62 -2.13
C ILE A 205 13.29 13.39 -3.65
N VAL A 206 12.42 14.12 -4.35
CA VAL A 206 12.26 14.03 -5.82
C VAL A 206 13.57 14.35 -6.53
N LEU A 207 14.21 15.47 -6.18
CA LEU A 207 15.47 15.87 -6.78
C LEU A 207 16.59 14.89 -6.46
N ARG A 208 16.69 14.41 -5.21
CA ARG A 208 17.68 13.39 -4.87
C ARG A 208 17.50 12.13 -5.72
N TYR A 209 16.27 11.67 -5.94
CA TYR A 209 16.00 10.54 -6.82
C TYR A 209 16.46 10.79 -8.27
N ILE A 210 16.20 12.00 -8.82
CA ILE A 210 16.69 12.38 -10.16
C ILE A 210 18.21 12.24 -10.29
N TYR A 211 18.95 12.57 -9.23
CA TYR A 211 20.42 12.55 -9.25
C TYR A 211 21.02 11.15 -9.08
N CYS A 212 20.43 10.32 -8.23
CA CYS A 212 21.07 9.08 -7.78
C CYS A 212 20.21 7.82 -7.88
N GLU A 213 18.96 7.92 -8.33
CA GLU A 213 18.00 6.79 -8.46
C GLU A 213 17.75 6.05 -7.13
N LYS A 214 17.97 6.73 -5.99
CA LYS A 214 17.74 6.18 -4.66
C LYS A 214 16.61 6.92 -3.97
N ILE A 215 15.71 6.16 -3.35
CA ILE A 215 14.67 6.65 -2.45
C ILE A 215 14.64 5.77 -1.19
N ASP A 216 14.42 6.39 -0.04
CA ASP A 216 14.22 5.71 1.22
C ASP A 216 12.83 6.09 1.74
N LEU A 217 11.87 5.18 1.55
CA LEU A 217 10.47 5.36 1.98
C LEU A 217 10.24 4.90 3.43
N THR A 218 11.17 4.13 4.01
CA THR A 218 11.00 3.48 5.32
C THR A 218 10.90 4.44 6.49
N LYS A 219 11.33 5.70 6.29
CA LYS A 219 11.32 6.77 7.30
C LYS A 219 10.10 7.68 7.20
N LEU A 220 9.26 7.48 6.18
CA LEU A 220 8.09 8.31 5.94
C LEU A 220 6.84 7.61 6.48
N GLN A 221 5.94 8.41 7.06
CA GLN A 221 4.60 7.94 7.41
C GLN A 221 3.78 7.74 6.15
N GLY A 222 2.77 6.85 6.17
CA GLY A 222 1.94 6.59 4.99
C GLY A 222 1.32 7.85 4.39
N SER A 223 0.91 8.81 5.23
CA SER A 223 0.39 10.11 4.78
C SER A 223 1.43 10.97 4.07
N ASP A 224 2.69 10.97 4.54
CA ASP A 224 3.80 11.62 3.86
C ASP A 224 4.09 10.98 2.50
N ILE A 225 3.96 9.66 2.39
CA ILE A 225 4.16 8.93 1.14
C ILE A 225 3.06 9.28 0.13
N LEU A 226 1.80 9.41 0.58
CA LEU A 226 0.69 9.89 -0.26
C LEU A 226 0.95 11.31 -0.77
N LYS A 227 1.37 12.24 0.10
CA LYS A 227 1.76 13.61 -0.26
C LYS A 227 2.96 13.64 -1.22
N LEU A 228 3.94 12.76 -1.02
CA LEU A 228 5.07 12.61 -1.94
C LEU A 228 4.58 12.14 -3.32
N LEU A 229 3.66 11.18 -3.38
CA LEU A 229 3.14 10.65 -4.64
C LEU A 229 2.40 11.72 -5.46
N THR A 230 1.60 12.59 -4.84
CA THR A 230 0.96 13.71 -5.56
C THR A 230 2.00 14.65 -6.16
N ILE A 231 3.09 14.93 -5.44
CA ILE A 231 4.18 15.78 -5.92
C ILE A 231 4.96 15.11 -7.05
N VAL A 232 5.32 13.84 -6.92
CA VAL A 232 6.07 13.11 -7.95
C VAL A 232 5.29 13.06 -9.27
N GLN A 233 3.95 13.02 -9.21
CA GLN A 233 3.12 13.11 -10.39
C GLN A 233 3.16 14.48 -11.08
N ILE A 234 3.28 15.58 -10.34
CA ILE A 234 3.49 16.91 -10.93
C ILE A 234 4.77 16.96 -11.76
N PHE A 235 5.81 16.26 -11.31
CA PHE A 235 7.11 16.17 -12.00
C PHE A 235 7.20 15.06 -13.05
N ASP A 236 6.14 14.25 -13.20
CA ASP A 236 6.01 13.16 -14.17
C ASP A 236 7.19 12.18 -14.17
N ILE A 237 7.60 11.72 -12.99
CA ILE A 237 8.73 10.78 -12.83
C ILE A 237 8.20 9.35 -12.74
N GLN A 238 7.87 8.75 -13.89
CA GLN A 238 7.20 7.44 -13.97
C GLN A 238 7.84 6.31 -13.13
N PRO A 239 9.16 6.07 -13.17
CA PRO A 239 9.76 5.01 -12.34
C PRO A 239 9.56 5.22 -10.84
N LEU A 240 9.56 6.49 -10.39
CA LEU A 240 9.36 6.83 -8.99
C LEU A 240 7.88 6.70 -8.58
N ILE A 241 6.95 7.05 -9.48
CA ILE A 241 5.51 6.84 -9.29
C ILE A 241 5.22 5.36 -9.04
N ILE A 242 5.77 4.49 -9.89
CA ILE A 242 5.59 3.03 -9.79
C ILE A 242 6.15 2.53 -8.45
N CYS A 243 7.39 2.89 -8.13
CA CYS A 243 8.05 2.49 -6.88
C CYS A 243 7.26 2.90 -5.62
N ILE A 244 6.74 4.13 -5.58
CA ILE A 244 5.94 4.62 -4.45
C ILE A 244 4.59 3.89 -4.36
N LYS A 245 3.92 3.66 -5.49
CA LYS A 245 2.65 2.92 -5.52
C LYS A 245 2.81 1.48 -5.03
N GLU A 246 3.82 0.78 -5.51
CA GLU A 246 4.13 -0.59 -5.06
C GLU A 246 4.38 -0.63 -3.54
N HIS A 247 5.11 0.35 -3.01
CA HIS A 247 5.36 0.45 -1.58
C HIS A 247 4.08 0.73 -0.78
N LEU A 248 3.22 1.64 -1.25
CA LEU A 248 1.92 1.92 -0.62
C LEU A 248 1.04 0.68 -0.59
N ILE A 249 0.92 -0.05 -1.70
CA ILE A 249 0.10 -1.26 -1.79
C ILE A 249 0.63 -2.35 -0.85
N LYS A 250 1.96 -2.55 -0.84
CA LYS A 250 2.62 -3.56 -0.01
C LYS A 250 2.39 -3.34 1.49
N HIS A 251 2.34 -2.09 1.94
CA HIS A 251 2.27 -1.71 3.35
C HIS A 251 0.96 -1.02 3.73
N LYS A 252 -0.09 -1.11 2.90
CA LYS A 252 -1.34 -0.34 3.05
C LYS A 252 -2.01 -0.52 4.42
N TYR A 253 -2.06 -1.75 4.93
CA TYR A 253 -2.68 -2.03 6.22
C TYR A 253 -1.82 -1.58 7.41
N ASP A 254 -0.48 -1.61 7.29
CA ASP A 254 0.41 -1.08 8.31
C ASP A 254 0.23 0.44 8.46
N PHE A 255 0.21 1.16 7.34
CA PHE A 255 -0.02 2.60 7.33
C PHE A 255 -1.40 2.97 7.85
N LEU A 256 -2.41 2.18 7.47
CA LEU A 256 -3.78 2.40 7.92
C LEU A 256 -3.93 2.15 9.43
N ARG A 257 -3.30 1.11 9.99
CA ARG A 257 -3.30 0.86 11.45
C ARG A 257 -2.59 1.96 12.24
N GLN A 258 -1.52 2.53 11.68
CA GLN A 258 -0.76 3.59 12.34
C GLN A 258 -1.52 4.92 12.39
N ASN A 259 -2.15 5.32 11.28
CA ASN A 259 -2.83 6.62 11.16
C ASN A 259 -4.09 6.55 10.27
N PRO A 260 -5.16 5.87 10.71
CA PRO A 260 -6.32 5.56 9.87
C PRO A 260 -7.04 6.81 9.37
N VAL A 261 -7.18 7.81 10.25
CA VAL A 261 -7.84 9.08 9.95
C VAL A 261 -7.09 9.84 8.86
N GLU A 262 -5.76 10.01 8.99
CA GLU A 262 -4.99 10.77 7.99
C GLU A 262 -4.91 10.04 6.64
N ILE A 263 -4.83 8.69 6.65
CA ILE A 263 -4.85 7.89 5.42
C ILE A 263 -6.20 8.01 4.71
N LEU A 264 -7.31 7.85 5.44
CA LEU A 264 -8.64 8.01 4.86
C LEU A 264 -8.84 9.41 4.30
N GLU A 265 -8.45 10.45 5.03
CA GLU A 265 -8.62 11.83 4.56
C GLU A 265 -7.78 12.18 3.34
N ASN A 266 -6.55 11.67 3.24
CA ASN A 266 -5.68 11.92 2.10
C ASN A 266 -6.10 11.13 0.85
N THR A 267 -6.80 10.00 1.03
CA THR A 267 -7.25 9.15 -0.07
C THR A 267 -8.69 9.46 -0.50
N TYR A 268 -9.53 9.97 0.40
CA TYR A 268 -10.93 10.26 0.15
C TYR A 268 -11.12 11.23 -1.01
N GLN A 269 -11.94 10.83 -1.99
CA GLN A 269 -12.23 11.59 -3.22
C GLN A 269 -10.99 11.94 -4.08
N HIS A 270 -9.81 11.44 -3.73
CA HIS A 270 -8.60 11.69 -4.50
C HIS A 270 -8.51 10.66 -5.63
N LYS A 271 -8.75 11.09 -6.88
CA LYS A 271 -8.81 10.19 -8.05
C LYS A 271 -7.62 9.23 -8.19
N LEU A 272 -6.42 9.67 -7.80
CA LEU A 272 -5.20 8.85 -7.84
C LEU A 272 -5.19 7.65 -6.88
N PHE A 273 -5.98 7.74 -5.82
CA PHE A 273 -5.98 6.81 -4.70
C PHE A 273 -7.31 6.08 -4.58
N SER A 274 -8.14 6.04 -5.63
CA SER A 274 -9.47 5.42 -5.55
C SER A 274 -9.42 3.94 -5.18
N GLU A 275 -8.47 3.18 -5.76
CA GLU A 275 -8.26 1.77 -5.44
C GLU A 275 -7.80 1.58 -3.99
N LEU A 276 -6.78 2.34 -3.57
CA LEU A 276 -6.30 2.33 -2.19
C LEU A 276 -7.39 2.76 -1.19
N ASN A 277 -8.22 3.75 -1.54
CA ASN A 277 -9.31 4.22 -0.69
C ASN A 277 -10.36 3.14 -0.50
N ASN A 278 -10.74 2.44 -1.58
CA ASN A 278 -11.68 1.32 -1.50
C ASN A 278 -11.13 0.19 -0.62
N ASP A 279 -9.88 -0.22 -0.84
CA ASP A 279 -9.21 -1.25 -0.04
C ASP A 279 -9.15 -0.87 1.45
N CYS A 280 -8.84 0.40 1.75
CA CYS A 280 -8.81 0.89 3.12
C CYS A 280 -10.21 0.91 3.75
N LEU A 281 -11.25 1.30 3.00
CA LEU A 281 -12.62 1.32 3.49
C LEU A 281 -13.16 -0.09 3.75
N GLU A 282 -12.92 -1.03 2.85
CA GLU A 282 -13.29 -2.44 3.04
C GLU A 282 -12.62 -2.99 4.30
N TYR A 283 -11.32 -2.76 4.45
CA TYR A 283 -10.57 -3.22 5.62
C TYR A 283 -11.06 -2.61 6.95
N ILE A 284 -11.44 -1.32 6.94
CA ILE A 284 -12.05 -0.67 8.12
C ILE A 284 -13.44 -1.22 8.40
N CYS A 285 -14.21 -1.56 7.37
CA CYS A 285 -15.54 -2.14 7.57
C CYS A 285 -15.42 -3.54 8.20
N GLU A 286 -14.41 -4.32 7.81
CA GLU A 286 -14.08 -5.59 8.46
C GLU A 286 -13.50 -5.41 9.88
N ASN A 287 -12.74 -4.33 10.11
CA ASN A 287 -12.00 -4.08 11.36
C ASN A 287 -12.24 -2.65 11.90
N PRO A 288 -13.48 -2.30 12.29
CA PRO A 288 -13.86 -0.91 12.59
C PRO A 288 -13.14 -0.31 13.80
N GLU A 289 -12.69 -1.15 14.72
CA GLU A 289 -11.91 -0.79 15.91
C GLU A 289 -10.66 0.02 15.55
N ILE A 290 -10.05 -0.25 14.39
CA ILE A 290 -8.85 0.48 13.93
C ILE A 290 -9.15 1.97 13.82
N LEU A 291 -10.33 2.31 13.28
CA LEU A 291 -10.74 3.69 13.12
C LEU A 291 -11.37 4.24 14.41
N PHE A 292 -12.33 3.54 15.01
CA PHE A 292 -13.09 4.05 16.14
C PHE A 292 -12.26 4.22 17.43
N ASN A 293 -11.27 3.35 17.66
CA ASN A 293 -10.37 3.47 18.81
C ASN A 293 -9.22 4.45 18.58
N SER A 294 -9.09 5.03 17.37
CA SER A 294 -8.10 6.06 17.10
C SER A 294 -8.41 7.32 17.91
N GLU A 295 -7.40 7.87 18.59
CA GLU A 295 -7.51 9.16 19.27
C GLU A 295 -7.91 10.29 18.32
N ASN A 296 -7.48 10.19 17.05
CA ASN A 296 -7.76 11.16 16.01
C ASN A 296 -9.15 10.98 15.37
N PHE A 297 -9.93 9.96 15.75
CA PHE A 297 -11.25 9.72 15.15
C PHE A 297 -12.16 10.96 15.23
N VAL A 298 -12.06 11.70 16.33
CA VAL A 298 -12.84 12.93 16.57
C VAL A 298 -12.54 14.06 15.56
N SER A 299 -11.40 14.01 14.86
CA SER A 299 -11.07 14.99 13.82
C SER A 299 -11.49 14.56 12.41
N LEU A 300 -12.04 13.36 12.24
CA LEU A 300 -12.40 12.80 10.93
C LEU A 300 -13.48 13.65 10.26
N LYS A 301 -13.30 13.97 8.98
CA LYS A 301 -14.29 14.71 8.19
C LYS A 301 -15.67 14.03 8.19
N ALA A 302 -16.71 14.83 8.41
CA ALA A 302 -18.13 14.46 8.38
C ALA A 302 -18.51 13.60 7.16
N SER A 303 -18.00 13.93 5.97
CA SER A 303 -18.30 13.21 4.73
C SER A 303 -17.78 11.77 4.70
N ILE A 304 -16.70 11.48 5.43
CA ILE A 304 -16.14 10.12 5.55
C ILE A 304 -16.94 9.31 6.56
N ILE A 305 -17.37 9.94 7.67
CA ILE A 305 -18.28 9.31 8.62
C ILE A 305 -19.60 8.95 7.93
N GLU A 306 -20.17 9.89 7.16
CA GLU A 306 -21.40 9.65 6.39
C GLU A 306 -21.24 8.47 5.43
N LEU A 307 -20.09 8.38 4.74
CA LEU A 307 -19.77 7.26 3.86
C LEU A 307 -19.75 5.93 4.62
N LEU A 308 -19.07 5.87 5.77
CA LEU A 308 -18.97 4.65 6.59
C LEU A 308 -20.33 4.23 7.15
N LEU A 309 -21.12 5.18 7.64
CA LEU A 309 -22.46 4.90 8.16
C LEU A 309 -23.45 4.50 7.05
N LYS A 310 -23.18 4.77 5.77
CA LYS A 310 -24.03 4.24 4.68
C LYS A 310 -23.74 2.79 4.33
N ARG A 311 -22.65 2.22 4.85
CA ARG A 311 -22.23 0.87 4.48
C ARG A 311 -22.95 -0.19 5.32
N ASP A 312 -23.40 -1.23 4.63
CA ASP A 312 -24.02 -2.41 5.23
C ASP A 312 -22.99 -3.41 5.76
N ASP A 313 -21.75 -3.37 5.25
CA ASP A 313 -20.65 -4.27 5.61
C ASP A 313 -19.76 -3.76 6.76
N LEU A 314 -20.11 -2.63 7.39
CA LEU A 314 -19.40 -2.11 8.57
C LEU A 314 -19.68 -2.98 9.81
N LEU A 315 -18.76 -3.89 10.15
CA LEU A 315 -18.92 -4.93 11.17
C LEU A 315 -18.81 -4.42 12.61
N SER A 316 -19.73 -3.53 13.02
CA SER A 316 -19.81 -2.98 14.37
C SER A 316 -21.23 -3.07 14.92
N ASP A 317 -21.34 -3.30 16.23
CA ASP A 317 -22.62 -3.18 16.94
C ASP A 317 -23.15 -1.75 16.78
N GLU A 318 -24.44 -1.62 16.51
CA GLU A 318 -25.05 -0.29 16.27
C GLU A 318 -24.90 0.64 17.48
N ILE A 319 -24.84 0.06 18.69
CA ILE A 319 -24.61 0.86 19.88
C ILE A 319 -23.20 1.46 19.91
N ASP A 320 -22.19 0.75 19.44
CA ASP A 320 -20.82 1.26 19.38
C ASP A 320 -20.69 2.34 18.30
N ILE A 321 -21.38 2.17 17.18
CA ILE A 321 -21.48 3.18 16.13
C ILE A 321 -22.11 4.46 16.69
N TRP A 322 -23.23 4.34 17.42
CA TRP A 322 -23.89 5.47 18.08
C TRP A 322 -22.97 6.18 19.08
N ASN A 323 -22.30 5.43 19.96
CA ASN A 323 -21.40 5.99 20.96
C ASN A 323 -20.22 6.74 20.33
N ASN A 324 -19.62 6.18 19.28
CA ASN A 324 -18.53 6.83 18.57
C ASN A 324 -19.01 8.09 17.82
N LEU A 325 -20.18 8.05 17.18
CA LEU A 325 -20.77 9.21 16.54
C LEU A 325 -21.04 10.35 17.56
N LEU A 326 -21.55 10.02 18.75
CA LEU A 326 -21.71 10.99 19.84
C LEU A 326 -20.37 11.56 20.29
N LYS A 327 -19.36 10.71 20.51
CA LYS A 327 -17.99 11.13 20.87
C LYS A 327 -17.42 12.11 19.84
N TRP A 328 -17.57 11.82 18.55
CA TRP A 328 -17.17 12.71 17.47
C TRP A 328 -17.95 14.03 17.49
N GLY A 329 -19.27 13.97 17.65
CA GLY A 329 -20.14 15.16 17.68
C GLY A 329 -19.82 16.10 18.83
N LEU A 330 -19.59 15.55 20.03
CA LEU A 330 -19.19 16.33 21.21
C LEU A 330 -17.85 17.03 21.01
N ALA A 331 -16.89 16.35 20.38
CA ALA A 331 -15.58 16.93 20.11
C ALA A 331 -15.61 18.10 19.11
N GLN A 332 -16.69 18.27 18.33
CA GLN A 332 -16.87 19.44 17.47
C GLN A 332 -17.21 20.72 18.24
N HIS A 333 -17.60 20.59 19.52
CA HIS A 333 -18.09 21.70 20.35
C HIS A 333 -17.41 21.71 21.72
N SER A 334 -16.40 22.58 21.89
CA SER A 334 -15.59 22.65 23.12
C SER A 334 -16.35 23.11 24.38
N ASN A 335 -17.55 23.67 24.22
CA ASN A 335 -18.39 24.21 25.29
C ASN A 335 -19.53 23.25 25.72
N ILE A 336 -19.57 22.02 25.21
CA ILE A 336 -20.62 21.04 25.52
C ILE A 336 -20.09 20.01 26.53
N SER A 337 -20.85 19.80 27.60
CA SER A 337 -20.57 18.79 28.63
C SER A 337 -20.79 17.38 28.08
N GLN A 338 -20.00 16.40 28.52
CA GLN A 338 -20.28 14.97 28.24
C GLN A 338 -21.60 14.49 28.86
N ASP A 339 -22.02 15.11 29.97
CA ASP A 339 -23.29 14.83 30.63
C ASP A 339 -24.42 15.64 29.98
N VAL A 340 -25.28 14.94 29.23
CA VAL A 340 -26.43 15.50 28.49
C VAL A 340 -27.46 16.17 29.40
N THR A 341 -27.56 15.78 30.67
CA THR A 341 -28.54 16.36 31.60
C THR A 341 -28.23 17.81 31.97
N LYS A 342 -26.99 18.26 31.70
CA LYS A 342 -26.52 19.62 31.95
C LYS A 342 -26.68 20.54 30.75
N TRP A 343 -27.19 20.06 29.63
CA TRP A 343 -27.26 20.84 28.41
C TRP A 343 -28.38 21.88 28.48
N ASN A 344 -28.08 23.07 27.97
CA ASN A 344 -29.09 24.08 27.71
C ASN A 344 -29.64 23.95 26.27
N LYS A 345 -30.72 24.67 25.98
CA LYS A 345 -31.41 24.62 24.69
C LYS A 345 -30.50 24.94 23.50
N GLU A 346 -29.55 25.86 23.66
CA GLU A 346 -28.60 26.23 22.60
C GLU A 346 -27.61 25.11 22.31
N GLN A 347 -27.06 24.47 23.34
CA GLN A 347 -26.16 23.31 23.21
C GLN A 347 -26.88 22.12 22.56
N ILE A 348 -28.15 21.89 22.89
CA ILE A 348 -28.98 20.86 22.25
C ILE A 348 -29.13 21.17 20.74
N THR A 349 -29.48 22.41 20.37
CA THR A 349 -29.60 22.81 18.96
C THR A 349 -28.28 22.70 18.19
N MET A 350 -27.13 22.97 18.84
CA MET A 350 -25.81 22.78 18.22
C MET A 350 -25.54 21.30 17.91
N MET A 351 -25.78 20.41 18.87
CA MET A 351 -25.61 18.97 18.67
C MET A 351 -26.60 18.39 17.66
N GLU A 352 -27.85 18.84 17.70
CA GLU A 352 -28.87 18.47 16.72
C GLU A 352 -28.40 18.81 15.31
N ARG A 353 -27.92 20.02 15.07
CA ARG A 353 -27.39 20.43 13.75
C ARG A 353 -26.20 19.58 13.29
N THR A 354 -25.30 19.24 14.21
CA THR A 354 -24.12 18.42 13.90
C THR A 354 -24.50 16.97 13.59
N LEU A 355 -25.45 16.40 14.32
CA LEU A 355 -25.80 14.98 14.20
C LEU A 355 -26.97 14.68 13.25
N HIS A 356 -27.75 15.70 12.87
CA HIS A 356 -28.96 15.58 12.06
C HIS A 356 -28.77 14.72 10.80
N GLY A 357 -27.66 14.94 10.06
CA GLY A 357 -27.38 14.18 8.84
C GLY A 357 -27.03 12.71 9.07
N PHE A 358 -26.60 12.36 10.28
CA PHE A 358 -26.11 11.01 10.61
C PHE A 358 -27.15 10.17 11.34
N ILE A 359 -28.08 10.79 12.08
CA ILE A 359 -29.14 10.07 12.82
C ILE A 359 -29.92 9.09 11.92
N PRO A 360 -30.33 9.44 10.70
CA PRO A 360 -31.03 8.51 9.81
C PRO A 360 -30.19 7.32 9.33
N LEU A 361 -28.87 7.35 9.52
CA LEU A 361 -27.94 6.28 9.13
C LEU A 361 -27.66 5.29 10.28
N ILE A 362 -28.20 5.54 11.47
CA ILE A 362 -28.11 4.64 12.62
C ILE A 362 -29.30 3.68 12.61
N ARG A 363 -29.03 2.37 12.74
CA ARG A 363 -30.09 1.35 12.75
C ARG A 363 -30.58 1.14 14.18
N PHE A 364 -31.35 2.09 14.69
CA PHE A 364 -31.82 2.09 16.09
C PHE A 364 -32.61 0.83 16.49
N TYR A 365 -33.25 0.13 15.56
CA TYR A 365 -33.99 -1.11 15.84
C TYR A 365 -33.07 -2.30 16.14
N ASP A 366 -31.80 -2.22 15.75
CA ASP A 366 -30.79 -3.25 16.00
C ASP A 366 -29.97 -2.94 17.27
N ILE A 367 -30.32 -1.88 18.00
CA ILE A 367 -29.78 -1.59 19.34
C ILE A 367 -30.61 -2.37 20.36
N SER A 368 -29.96 -2.99 21.35
CA SER A 368 -30.66 -3.73 22.41
C SER A 368 -31.60 -2.81 23.20
N SER A 369 -32.69 -3.35 23.76
CA SER A 369 -33.62 -2.55 24.57
C SER A 369 -32.95 -1.91 25.78
N GLU A 370 -31.99 -2.61 26.39
CA GLU A 370 -31.16 -2.14 27.50
C GLU A 370 -30.29 -0.96 27.08
N ASP A 371 -29.51 -1.12 26.01
CA ASP A 371 -28.63 -0.05 25.50
C ASP A 371 -29.43 1.14 24.98
N PHE A 372 -30.57 0.90 24.33
CA PHE A 372 -31.45 1.97 23.91
C PHE A 372 -31.91 2.80 25.13
N PHE A 373 -32.30 2.15 26.22
CA PHE A 373 -32.73 2.83 27.43
C PHE A 373 -31.61 3.61 28.13
N TYR A 374 -30.44 2.99 28.33
CA TYR A 374 -29.36 3.61 29.11
C TYR A 374 -28.45 4.54 28.31
N LYS A 375 -28.26 4.30 27.00
CA LYS A 375 -27.24 4.99 26.19
C LYS A 375 -27.84 5.87 25.07
N VAL A 376 -29.03 5.56 24.56
CA VAL A 376 -29.68 6.35 23.49
C VAL A 376 -30.72 7.32 24.06
N LEU A 377 -31.63 6.85 24.92
CA LEU A 377 -32.73 7.64 25.46
C LEU A 377 -32.32 8.91 26.24
N PRO A 378 -31.16 8.98 26.93
CA PRO A 378 -30.68 10.24 27.51
C PRO A 378 -30.55 11.37 26.49
N TYR A 379 -30.33 11.04 25.22
CA TYR A 379 -30.20 11.98 24.10
C TYR A 379 -31.47 12.14 23.28
N LYS A 380 -32.64 11.75 23.81
CA LYS A 380 -33.93 11.80 23.09
C LYS A 380 -34.29 13.16 22.48
N GLU A 381 -33.75 14.26 23.01
CA GLU A 381 -33.99 15.60 22.46
C GLU A 381 -33.29 15.84 21.12
N LEU A 382 -32.26 15.03 20.79
CA LEU A 382 -31.63 15.01 19.48
C LEU A 382 -32.41 14.18 18.46
N LEU A 383 -33.35 13.35 18.92
CA LEU A 383 -34.10 12.41 18.11
C LEU A 383 -35.52 12.92 17.89
N SER A 384 -36.15 12.52 16.78
CA SER A 384 -37.57 12.83 16.58
C SER A 384 -38.44 12.04 17.57
N ALA A 385 -39.46 12.68 18.14
CA ALA A 385 -40.40 12.02 19.04
C ALA A 385 -41.03 10.76 18.42
N GLN A 386 -41.25 10.77 17.10
CA GLN A 386 -41.76 9.64 16.35
C GLN A 386 -40.78 8.46 16.30
N LEU A 387 -39.49 8.72 16.10
CA LEU A 387 -38.46 7.69 16.11
C LEU A 387 -38.37 7.02 17.48
N VAL A 388 -38.27 7.84 18.54
CA VAL A 388 -38.20 7.34 19.92
C VAL A 388 -39.41 6.46 20.26
N TYR A 389 -40.62 6.93 19.95
CA TYR A 389 -41.84 6.17 20.18
C TYR A 389 -41.85 4.82 19.44
N LYS A 390 -41.46 4.81 18.16
CA LYS A 390 -41.47 3.58 17.35
C LYS A 390 -40.45 2.53 17.84
N VAL A 391 -39.25 2.96 18.22
CA VAL A 391 -38.22 2.05 18.75
C VAL A 391 -38.63 1.53 20.13
N GLN A 392 -39.22 2.38 20.98
CA GLN A 392 -39.78 1.93 22.27
C GLN A 392 -40.93 0.93 22.07
N GLU A 393 -41.86 1.21 21.16
CA GLU A 393 -42.95 0.29 20.83
C GLU A 393 -42.41 -1.06 20.35
N PHE A 394 -41.38 -1.05 19.50
CA PHE A 394 -40.72 -2.27 19.01
C PHE A 394 -40.15 -3.13 20.14
N HIS A 395 -39.49 -2.52 21.13
CA HIS A 395 -38.94 -3.27 22.28
C HIS A 395 -39.99 -3.69 23.30
N MET A 396 -41.08 -2.94 23.47
CA MET A 396 -42.09 -3.18 24.51
C MET A 396 -43.21 -4.14 24.06
N VAL A 397 -43.48 -4.23 22.75
CA VAL A 397 -44.59 -5.03 22.21
C VAL A 397 -44.05 -6.33 21.59
N PRO A 398 -44.28 -7.50 22.21
CA PRO A 398 -43.84 -8.78 21.67
C PRO A 398 -44.44 -9.05 20.28
N ASN A 399 -43.65 -9.61 19.37
CA ASN A 399 -44.08 -10.00 18.01
C ASN A 399 -44.58 -8.85 17.10
N LYS A 400 -44.23 -7.60 17.41
CA LYS A 400 -44.57 -6.45 16.55
C LYS A 400 -43.87 -6.60 15.20
N LYS A 401 -44.65 -6.76 14.12
CA LYS A 401 -44.15 -6.58 12.75
C LYS A 401 -44.07 -5.10 12.43
N LEU A 402 -42.87 -4.63 12.09
CA LEU A 402 -42.64 -3.26 11.65
C LEU A 402 -43.06 -3.11 10.18
N ASN A 403 -43.93 -2.14 9.90
CA ASN A 403 -44.29 -1.71 8.53
C ASN A 403 -43.40 -0.54 8.08
N VAL A 404 -42.10 -0.66 8.29
CA VAL A 404 -41.10 0.36 7.95
C VAL A 404 -40.02 -0.32 7.11
N ASP A 405 -39.46 0.36 6.11
CA ASP A 405 -38.23 -0.08 5.46
C ASP A 405 -37.10 0.02 6.49
N ILE A 406 -36.85 -1.08 7.20
CA ILE A 406 -35.74 -1.20 8.14
C ILE A 406 -34.51 -1.57 7.31
N GLN A 407 -33.44 -0.80 7.47
CA GLN A 407 -32.15 -1.19 6.91
C GLN A 407 -31.71 -2.52 7.53
N PRO A 408 -31.08 -3.43 6.77
CA PRO A 408 -30.62 -4.70 7.31
C PRO A 408 -29.55 -4.47 8.40
N PRO A 409 -29.49 -5.31 9.45
CA PRO A 409 -28.46 -5.19 10.47
C PRO A 409 -27.05 -5.28 9.87
N ARG A 410 -26.16 -4.33 10.23
CA ARG A 410 -24.71 -4.37 9.90
C ARG A 410 -24.05 -5.61 10.49
N LEU A 411 -24.44 -5.93 11.72
CA LEU A 411 -24.06 -7.15 12.41
C LEU A 411 -25.30 -8.04 12.53
N LYS A 412 -25.29 -9.22 11.89
CA LYS A 412 -26.33 -10.20 12.16
C LYS A 412 -26.13 -10.74 13.57
N SER A 413 -27.13 -10.56 14.42
CA SER A 413 -27.20 -11.17 15.75
C SER A 413 -26.95 -12.68 15.62
N VAL A 414 -25.85 -13.12 16.22
CA VAL A 414 -25.58 -14.52 16.53
C VAL A 414 -25.79 -14.61 18.03
N ASP A 415 -26.93 -15.14 18.46
CA ASP A 415 -27.21 -15.43 19.88
C ASP A 415 -26.36 -16.62 20.35
N SER A 416 -25.06 -16.43 20.42
CA SER A 416 -24.14 -17.34 21.12
C SER A 416 -23.40 -16.52 22.18
N VAL A 417 -23.49 -17.00 23.43
CA VAL A 417 -22.78 -16.43 24.59
C VAL A 417 -21.26 -16.62 24.45
N LEU A 418 -20.80 -17.42 23.48
CA LEU A 418 -19.40 -17.81 23.31
C LEU A 418 -18.72 -17.23 22.06
N ILE A 419 -19.44 -16.99 20.96
CA ILE A 419 -18.86 -16.63 19.65
C ILE A 419 -19.81 -15.69 18.86
N ASN A 420 -19.30 -14.62 18.25
CA ASN A 420 -20.10 -13.68 17.44
C ASN A 420 -19.74 -13.70 15.93
N SER A 421 -20.43 -12.91 15.12
CA SER A 421 -20.21 -12.81 13.66
C SER A 421 -18.84 -12.26 13.24
N ARG A 422 -18.09 -11.60 14.13
CA ARG A 422 -16.69 -11.20 13.89
C ARG A 422 -15.73 -12.39 13.97
N HIS A 423 -16.05 -13.40 14.78
CA HIS A 423 -15.29 -14.65 14.84
C HIS A 423 -15.48 -15.49 13.57
N PHE A 424 -16.70 -15.54 13.02
CA PHE A 424 -16.99 -16.24 11.75
C PHE A 424 -16.14 -15.77 10.57
N ALA A 425 -15.89 -14.45 10.43
CA ALA A 425 -15.08 -13.90 9.33
C ALA A 425 -13.58 -14.21 9.48
N LEU A 426 -13.09 -14.39 10.71
CA LEU A 426 -11.71 -14.74 11.04
C LEU A 426 -11.42 -16.25 10.89
N PHE A 427 -12.47 -17.09 10.96
CA PHE A 427 -12.36 -18.55 10.97
C PHE A 427 -12.71 -19.23 9.64
N ALA A 428 -13.50 -18.58 8.79
CA ALA A 428 -13.84 -19.04 7.44
C ALA A 428 -12.63 -19.19 6.47
N SER A 429 -11.40 -18.97 6.94
CA SER A 429 -10.18 -19.02 6.12
C SER A 429 -9.28 -20.26 6.35
N TRP A 430 -9.67 -21.25 7.17
CA TRP A 430 -8.76 -22.35 7.54
C TRP A 430 -8.85 -23.56 6.59
N ILE A 431 -7.71 -23.99 6.03
CA ILE A 431 -7.53 -25.22 5.23
C ILE A 431 -6.96 -26.34 6.14
N ILE A 432 -7.22 -27.63 5.85
CA ILE A 432 -6.79 -28.79 6.66
C ILE A 432 -5.26 -28.85 6.95
N GLU A 433 -4.43 -28.28 6.09
CA GLU A 433 -2.99 -28.13 6.37
C GLU A 433 -2.72 -27.24 7.61
N GLU A 434 -3.54 -26.22 7.83
CA GLU A 434 -3.48 -25.40 9.05
C GLU A 434 -4.00 -26.15 10.27
N PHE A 435 -4.99 -27.06 10.13
CA PHE A 435 -5.51 -27.88 11.23
C PHE A 435 -4.38 -28.68 11.88
N HIS A 436 -3.60 -29.41 11.07
CA HIS A 436 -2.48 -30.22 11.57
C HIS A 436 -1.41 -29.37 12.23
N SER A 437 -1.08 -28.22 11.66
CA SER A 437 -0.11 -27.28 12.25
C SER A 437 -0.54 -26.77 13.64
N LYS A 438 -1.85 -26.65 13.87
CA LYS A 438 -2.44 -26.05 15.07
C LYS A 438 -2.84 -27.08 16.13
N CYS A 439 -3.30 -28.28 15.73
CA CYS A 439 -4.00 -29.23 16.61
C CYS A 439 -3.24 -30.54 16.87
N ASP A 440 -2.25 -30.90 16.06
CA ASP A 440 -1.50 -32.14 16.27
C ASP A 440 -0.79 -32.13 17.62
N ASN A 441 -0.93 -33.23 18.36
CA ASN A 441 -0.32 -33.42 19.68
C ASN A 441 -0.72 -32.36 20.74
N LYS A 442 -1.88 -31.71 20.60
CA LYS A 442 -2.39 -30.70 21.56
C LYS A 442 -3.37 -31.25 22.62
N GLY A 443 -3.58 -32.55 22.68
CA GLY A 443 -4.46 -33.19 23.66
C GLY A 443 -5.92 -33.23 23.20
N ALA A 444 -6.82 -33.25 24.18
CA ALA A 444 -8.25 -33.41 23.94
C ALA A 444 -8.84 -32.21 23.19
N SER A 445 -9.78 -32.47 22.29
CA SER A 445 -10.37 -31.44 21.43
C SER A 445 -11.82 -31.73 21.05
N ILE A 446 -12.58 -30.69 20.73
CA ILE A 446 -13.92 -30.78 20.12
C ILE A 446 -13.83 -30.21 18.71
N LEU A 447 -14.25 -31.00 17.73
CA LEU A 447 -14.48 -30.58 16.35
C LEU A 447 -15.94 -30.18 16.18
N VAL A 448 -16.19 -29.03 15.59
CA VAL A 448 -17.54 -28.50 15.27
C VAL A 448 -17.59 -28.16 13.78
N ILE A 449 -18.64 -28.59 13.09
CA ILE A 449 -18.81 -28.40 11.65
C ILE A 449 -20.21 -27.84 11.42
N LYS A 450 -20.27 -26.69 10.75
CA LYS A 450 -21.54 -26.13 10.28
C LYS A 450 -21.81 -26.62 8.86
N ILE A 451 -22.97 -27.19 8.62
CA ILE A 451 -23.32 -27.71 7.29
C ILE A 451 -23.85 -26.59 6.39
N GLN A 452 -23.30 -26.47 5.18
CA GLN A 452 -23.65 -25.44 4.19
C GLN A 452 -25.15 -25.42 3.87
N ASN A 453 -25.72 -24.22 3.76
CA ASN A 453 -27.14 -23.98 3.45
C ASN A 453 -28.11 -24.67 4.41
N SER A 454 -27.72 -24.87 5.67
CA SER A 454 -28.54 -25.54 6.67
C SER A 454 -28.39 -24.93 8.07
N ASN A 455 -29.25 -25.35 9.00
CA ASN A 455 -29.10 -25.05 10.42
C ASN A 455 -28.41 -26.18 11.21
N TYR A 456 -27.82 -27.16 10.52
CA TYR A 456 -27.21 -28.31 11.16
C TYR A 456 -25.80 -27.98 11.64
N ILE A 457 -25.50 -28.39 12.87
CA ILE A 457 -24.14 -28.50 13.39
C ILE A 457 -23.86 -29.97 13.67
N VAL A 458 -22.72 -30.47 13.22
CA VAL A 458 -22.24 -31.83 13.51
C VAL A 458 -20.81 -31.75 14.01
N GLY A 459 -20.37 -32.75 14.75
CA GLY A 459 -19.02 -32.72 15.28
C GLY A 459 -18.69 -33.90 16.18
N GLY A 460 -17.53 -33.84 16.81
CA GLY A 460 -17.10 -34.89 17.71
C GLY A 460 -16.05 -34.44 18.72
N TYR A 461 -16.09 -35.07 19.88
CA TYR A 461 -15.09 -34.94 20.92
C TYR A 461 -14.04 -36.02 20.78
N ASN A 462 -12.80 -35.59 20.57
CA ASN A 462 -11.61 -36.43 20.59
C ASN A 462 -10.86 -36.25 21.93
N PRO A 463 -10.89 -37.22 22.85
CA PRO A 463 -10.18 -37.14 24.14
C PRO A 463 -8.68 -37.43 24.04
N VAL A 464 -8.19 -37.86 22.88
CA VAL A 464 -6.77 -38.18 22.64
C VAL A 464 -6.16 -37.19 21.65
N ASN A 465 -4.84 -37.28 21.46
CA ASN A 465 -4.15 -36.44 20.48
C ASN A 465 -4.56 -36.81 19.05
N TRP A 466 -4.72 -35.80 18.18
CA TRP A 466 -4.65 -36.01 16.73
C TRP A 466 -3.23 -36.45 16.35
N LYS A 467 -3.15 -37.59 15.66
CA LYS A 467 -1.92 -38.23 15.20
C LYS A 467 -2.17 -38.84 13.83
N LEU A 468 -1.12 -38.93 13.01
CA LEU A 468 -1.14 -39.57 11.68
C LEU A 468 -1.26 -41.12 11.77
N SER A 469 -2.14 -41.62 12.62
CA SER A 469 -2.40 -43.04 12.89
C SER A 469 -3.76 -43.23 13.55
N TRP A 470 -4.25 -44.48 13.58
CA TRP A 470 -5.45 -44.83 14.34
C TRP A 470 -5.22 -44.68 15.84
N SER A 471 -6.26 -44.27 16.55
CA SER A 471 -6.27 -44.19 18.01
C SER A 471 -7.53 -44.83 18.57
N ASP A 472 -7.32 -45.69 19.57
CA ASP A 472 -8.40 -46.30 20.33
C ASP A 472 -8.82 -45.37 21.47
N THR A 473 -10.12 -45.18 21.66
CA THR A 473 -10.62 -44.43 22.81
C THR A 473 -12.05 -44.81 23.16
N PRO A 474 -12.35 -45.10 24.44
CA PRO A 474 -13.71 -45.37 24.89
C PRO A 474 -14.49 -44.08 25.25
N ASN A 475 -13.82 -42.92 25.21
CA ASN A 475 -14.34 -41.67 25.76
C ASN A 475 -14.71 -40.64 24.68
N SER A 476 -14.59 -40.98 23.40
CA SER A 476 -15.03 -40.11 22.31
C SER A 476 -16.55 -40.18 22.13
N PHE A 477 -17.10 -39.11 21.57
CA PHE A 477 -18.50 -39.05 21.14
C PHE A 477 -18.63 -38.17 19.92
N ILE A 478 -19.65 -38.42 19.11
CA ILE A 478 -20.12 -37.53 18.05
C ILE A 478 -21.40 -36.84 18.49
N PHE A 479 -21.72 -35.70 17.88
CA PHE A 479 -22.95 -34.99 18.16
C PHE A 479 -23.56 -34.36 16.90
N LEU A 480 -24.86 -34.10 16.98
CA LEU A 480 -25.66 -33.41 15.98
C LEU A 480 -26.58 -32.42 16.69
N PHE A 481 -26.68 -31.21 16.16
CA PHE A 481 -27.78 -30.28 16.37
C PHE A 481 -28.46 -30.06 15.02
N ASP A 482 -29.75 -30.34 14.91
CA ASP A 482 -30.52 -30.06 13.68
C ASP A 482 -30.83 -28.55 13.51
N ASN A 483 -30.62 -27.77 14.57
CA ASN A 483 -30.77 -26.33 14.63
C ASN A 483 -29.80 -25.73 15.63
N TYR A 484 -28.70 -25.18 15.13
CA TYR A 484 -27.66 -24.54 15.96
C TYR A 484 -28.15 -23.39 16.85
N LYS A 485 -29.35 -22.86 16.60
CA LYS A 485 -29.97 -21.80 17.41
C LYS A 485 -30.69 -22.33 18.66
N SER A 486 -30.79 -23.64 18.84
CA SER A 486 -31.50 -24.26 19.96
C SER A 486 -30.69 -25.40 20.56
N ILE A 487 -30.14 -25.19 21.76
CA ILE A 487 -29.34 -26.22 22.46
C ILE A 487 -30.13 -27.49 22.78
N ASN A 488 -31.47 -27.42 22.78
CA ASN A 488 -32.35 -28.55 23.11
C ASN A 488 -32.44 -29.58 21.98
N THR A 489 -31.89 -29.30 20.79
CA THR A 489 -31.90 -30.24 19.67
C THR A 489 -30.66 -31.11 19.58
N GLY A 490 -29.75 -30.98 20.55
CA GLY A 490 -28.51 -31.75 20.62
C GLY A 490 -28.74 -33.24 20.85
N ILE A 491 -28.18 -34.07 19.96
CA ILE A 491 -28.11 -35.52 20.10
C ILE A 491 -26.64 -35.90 20.20
N ILE A 492 -26.30 -36.74 21.19
CA ILE A 492 -24.94 -37.24 21.39
C ILE A 492 -24.91 -38.74 21.12
N GLY A 493 -24.02 -39.17 20.24
CA GLY A 493 -23.68 -40.56 19.99
C GLY A 493 -22.34 -40.91 20.63
N ARG A 494 -22.36 -41.67 21.72
CA ARG A 494 -21.12 -42.17 22.35
C ARG A 494 -20.57 -43.36 21.58
N VAL A 495 -19.24 -43.49 21.53
CA VAL A 495 -18.57 -44.58 20.83
C VAL A 495 -19.06 -45.95 21.32
N ILE A 496 -19.41 -46.84 20.39
CA ILE A 496 -19.85 -48.22 20.66
C ILE A 496 -18.66 -49.17 20.54
N ASN A 497 -17.82 -48.98 19.52
CA ASN A 497 -16.58 -49.72 19.33
C ASN A 497 -15.37 -48.78 19.48
N PRO A 498 -14.67 -48.83 20.63
CA PRO A 498 -13.52 -47.97 20.90
C PRO A 498 -12.32 -48.19 20.00
N GLN A 499 -12.22 -49.35 19.34
CA GLN A 499 -11.10 -49.67 18.45
C GLN A 499 -11.20 -48.83 17.19
N ASN A 500 -10.11 -48.19 16.79
CA ASN A 500 -10.04 -47.32 15.60
C ASN A 500 -11.09 -46.19 15.64
N ALA A 501 -11.36 -45.64 16.83
CA ALA A 501 -12.41 -44.63 17.03
C ALA A 501 -12.05 -43.24 16.47
N ILE A 502 -10.75 -42.92 16.36
CA ILE A 502 -10.24 -41.65 15.85
C ILE A 502 -9.10 -41.93 14.86
N TYR A 503 -9.08 -41.17 13.76
CA TYR A 503 -8.01 -41.24 12.77
C TYR A 503 -7.76 -39.90 12.11
N SER A 504 -6.51 -39.64 11.78
CA SER A 504 -6.15 -38.54 10.90
C SER A 504 -5.00 -38.92 9.97
N THR A 505 -4.99 -38.32 8.79
CA THR A 505 -3.86 -38.29 7.85
C THR A 505 -3.68 -36.85 7.41
N ASN A 506 -2.59 -36.55 6.70
CA ASN A 506 -2.38 -35.23 6.09
C ASN A 506 -3.57 -34.74 5.24
N ASP A 507 -4.43 -35.67 4.79
CA ASP A 507 -5.51 -35.36 3.86
C ASP A 507 -6.94 -35.54 4.43
N ARG A 508 -7.06 -36.06 5.66
CA ARG A 508 -8.36 -36.47 6.23
C ARG A 508 -8.40 -36.44 7.75
N LEU A 509 -9.57 -36.09 8.28
CA LEU A 509 -9.93 -36.21 9.69
C LEU A 509 -11.14 -37.12 9.84
N GLN A 510 -11.10 -38.04 10.81
CA GLN A 510 -12.10 -39.09 10.94
C GLN A 510 -12.47 -39.41 12.40
N PHE A 511 -13.78 -39.52 12.62
CA PHE A 511 -14.38 -40.25 13.74
C PHE A 511 -14.92 -41.58 13.21
N GLY A 512 -14.41 -42.68 13.75
CA GLY A 512 -14.79 -44.05 13.40
C GLY A 512 -13.96 -44.66 12.28
N SER A 513 -13.99 -46.00 12.23
CA SER A 513 -13.23 -46.78 11.27
C SER A 513 -13.87 -46.70 9.88
N ASN A 514 -13.00 -46.70 8.87
CA ASN A 514 -13.41 -46.58 7.49
C ASN A 514 -14.16 -47.84 7.03
N ASP A 515 -15.42 -47.69 6.68
CA ASP A 515 -16.24 -48.69 6.01
C ASP A 515 -16.69 -48.15 4.64
N ASN A 516 -16.42 -48.90 3.57
CA ASN A 516 -16.75 -48.53 2.18
C ASN A 516 -16.32 -47.11 1.75
N GLY A 517 -15.22 -46.58 2.31
CA GLY A 517 -14.67 -45.28 1.94
C GLY A 517 -15.21 -44.09 2.73
N SER A 518 -15.98 -44.31 3.82
CA SER A 518 -16.46 -43.29 4.74
C SER A 518 -16.32 -43.75 6.20
N SER A 519 -16.43 -42.80 7.14
CA SER A 519 -16.51 -43.06 8.59
C SER A 519 -17.76 -42.40 9.17
N ASP A 520 -18.00 -42.53 10.47
CA ASP A 520 -19.11 -41.88 11.17
C ASP A 520 -19.11 -40.35 10.97
N ILE A 521 -17.92 -39.73 10.97
CA ILE A 521 -17.66 -38.39 10.41
C ILE A 521 -16.31 -38.44 9.69
N MET A 522 -16.27 -38.08 8.41
CA MET A 522 -15.03 -37.93 7.64
C MET A 522 -15.02 -36.57 6.94
N ILE A 523 -13.87 -35.88 6.99
CA ILE A 523 -13.60 -34.64 6.25
C ILE A 523 -12.37 -34.86 5.36
N ASP A 524 -12.44 -34.44 4.10
CA ASP A 524 -11.29 -34.40 3.19
C ASP A 524 -10.73 -32.98 3.00
N ASN A 525 -9.53 -32.87 2.40
CA ASN A 525 -8.83 -31.61 2.12
C ASN A 525 -9.60 -30.54 1.34
N ASN A 526 -10.70 -30.90 0.70
CA ASN A 526 -11.53 -29.95 -0.05
C ASN A 526 -12.76 -29.51 0.76
N GLY A 527 -12.83 -29.82 2.07
CA GLY A 527 -13.96 -29.50 2.93
C GLY A 527 -15.20 -30.36 2.67
N LYS A 528 -15.07 -31.41 1.86
CA LYS A 528 -16.17 -32.34 1.59
C LYS A 528 -16.26 -33.34 2.74
N CYS A 529 -17.47 -33.49 3.25
CA CYS A 529 -17.74 -34.30 4.42
C CYS A 529 -18.66 -35.48 4.08
N SER A 530 -18.46 -36.61 4.76
CA SER A 530 -19.36 -37.75 4.67
C SER A 530 -19.55 -38.42 6.04
N SER A 531 -20.66 -39.11 6.18
CA SER A 531 -21.04 -39.84 7.38
C SER A 531 -21.63 -41.20 7.01
N LEU A 532 -21.09 -42.25 7.62
CA LEU A 532 -21.57 -43.62 7.55
C LEU A 532 -21.42 -44.22 8.96
N PRO A 533 -22.53 -44.43 9.69
CA PRO A 533 -22.48 -44.98 11.05
C PRO A 533 -21.82 -46.35 11.10
N ASN A 534 -20.85 -46.52 11.99
CA ASN A 534 -20.09 -47.75 12.18
C ASN A 534 -19.63 -47.90 13.65
N ASN A 535 -18.69 -47.06 14.08
CA ASN A 535 -18.15 -47.12 15.45
C ASN A 535 -19.00 -46.35 16.47
N TYR A 536 -19.91 -45.48 16.01
CA TYR A 536 -20.83 -44.67 16.80
C TYR A 536 -22.28 -44.98 16.39
N PRO A 537 -23.29 -44.69 17.24
CA PRO A 537 -24.68 -44.89 16.88
C PRO A 537 -25.10 -43.93 15.76
N ASP A 538 -26.05 -44.36 14.93
CA ASP A 538 -26.67 -43.48 13.95
C ASP A 538 -27.50 -42.40 14.65
N ILE A 539 -26.98 -41.18 14.67
CA ILE A 539 -27.65 -39.99 15.20
C ILE A 539 -28.25 -39.13 14.08
N ASN A 540 -28.40 -39.67 12.86
CA ASN A 540 -28.95 -39.00 11.67
C ASN A 540 -28.09 -37.86 11.11
N ILE A 541 -26.76 -37.97 11.16
CA ILE A 541 -25.87 -37.06 10.42
C ILE A 541 -26.09 -37.29 8.90
N PRO A 542 -26.21 -36.22 8.09
CA PRO A 542 -26.34 -36.37 6.63
C PRO A 542 -25.19 -37.17 6.01
N ARG A 543 -25.50 -38.11 5.11
CA ARG A 543 -24.51 -39.02 4.51
C ARG A 543 -23.39 -38.31 3.74
N ASN A 544 -23.74 -37.24 3.02
CA ASN A 544 -22.80 -36.41 2.28
C ASN A 544 -23.20 -34.95 2.48
N PHE A 545 -22.24 -34.10 2.82
CA PHE A 545 -22.46 -32.67 3.00
C PHE A 545 -21.18 -31.88 2.74
N VAL A 546 -21.34 -30.58 2.56
CA VAL A 546 -20.23 -29.64 2.43
C VAL A 546 -20.20 -28.81 3.71
N ALA A 547 -19.02 -28.63 4.30
CA ALA A 547 -18.86 -27.74 5.42
C ALA A 547 -19.02 -26.29 4.94
N ASP A 548 -19.88 -25.52 5.61
CA ASP A 548 -19.89 -24.05 5.55
C ASP A 548 -18.72 -23.50 6.36
N ASP A 549 -18.42 -24.15 7.49
CA ASP A 549 -17.40 -23.75 8.44
C ASP A 549 -16.96 -24.94 9.33
N ILE A 550 -15.72 -24.91 9.82
CA ILE A 550 -15.12 -25.94 10.68
C ILE A 550 -14.32 -25.28 11.81
N GLU A 551 -14.69 -25.57 13.05
CA GLU A 551 -14.02 -25.07 14.26
C GLU A 551 -13.43 -26.22 15.09
N VAL A 552 -12.34 -25.96 15.80
CA VAL A 552 -11.69 -26.92 16.69
C VAL A 552 -11.30 -26.25 18.00
N PHE A 553 -11.72 -26.85 19.10
CA PHE A 553 -11.52 -26.34 20.44
C PHE A 553 -10.61 -27.28 21.23
N GLN A 554 -9.53 -26.77 21.81
CA GLN A 554 -8.70 -27.54 22.74
C GLN A 554 -9.36 -27.54 24.12
N ILE A 555 -9.39 -28.70 24.78
CA ILE A 555 -9.87 -28.84 26.15
C ILE A 555 -8.68 -28.93 27.10
N ASN A 556 -8.56 -27.93 27.98
CA ASN A 556 -7.56 -27.86 29.02
C ASN A 556 -8.20 -28.26 30.37
N SER A 557 -7.63 -29.26 31.04
CA SER A 557 -8.04 -29.62 32.40
C SER A 557 -7.49 -28.60 33.40
N ILE A 558 -8.38 -28.02 34.21
CA ILE A 558 -7.96 -27.19 35.34
C ILE A 558 -7.51 -28.14 36.44
N SER A 559 -6.21 -28.18 36.74
CA SER A 559 -5.69 -28.94 37.89
C SER A 559 -6.20 -28.29 39.18
N SER A 560 -7.32 -28.77 39.72
CA SER A 560 -7.69 -28.50 41.10
C SER A 560 -7.34 -29.71 41.96
N THR A 561 -6.52 -29.48 42.99
CA THR A 561 -6.39 -30.38 44.13
C THR A 561 -7.78 -30.76 44.66
N PRO A 562 -8.01 -32.01 45.09
CA PRO A 562 -9.37 -32.54 45.26
C PRO A 562 -10.09 -31.82 46.42
N PRO A 563 -11.26 -31.19 46.18
CA PRO A 563 -12.16 -30.84 47.26
C PRO A 563 -13.00 -32.06 47.61
N LEU A 564 -13.06 -32.38 48.90
CA LEU A 564 -14.13 -33.18 49.50
C LEU A 564 -15.49 -32.49 49.29
N SER A 565 -16.12 -32.64 48.12
CA SER A 565 -17.57 -32.53 47.91
C SER A 565 -17.89 -32.59 46.41
N ASN A 566 -18.93 -33.32 46.04
CA ASN A 566 -19.53 -33.36 44.70
C ASN A 566 -19.90 -31.95 44.18
N LYS A 567 -18.97 -31.29 43.48
CA LYS A 567 -19.23 -30.15 42.59
C LYS A 567 -18.77 -30.50 41.17
N PRO A 568 -19.43 -29.98 40.12
CA PRO A 568 -19.02 -30.21 38.74
C PRO A 568 -17.61 -29.63 38.49
N GLU A 569 -16.78 -30.37 37.76
CA GLU A 569 -15.47 -29.93 37.30
C GLU A 569 -15.63 -28.76 36.31
N ALA A 570 -14.85 -27.69 36.50
CA ALA A 570 -14.79 -26.57 35.57
C ALA A 570 -13.76 -26.88 34.46
N PHE A 571 -14.09 -26.58 33.20
CA PHE A 571 -13.24 -26.83 32.06
C PHE A 571 -12.77 -25.51 31.44
N GLN A 572 -11.51 -25.46 31.03
CA GLN A 572 -10.98 -24.34 30.25
C GLN A 572 -10.95 -24.77 28.79
N ILE A 573 -11.65 -24.06 27.93
CA ILE A 573 -11.63 -24.27 26.48
C ILE A 573 -10.72 -23.21 25.88
N SER A 574 -9.76 -23.60 25.06
CA SER A 574 -8.81 -22.66 24.45
C SER A 574 -8.76 -22.88 22.95
N SER A 575 -8.82 -21.78 22.18
CA SER A 575 -8.56 -21.84 20.74
C SER A 575 -7.05 -21.89 20.50
N PRO A 576 -6.60 -22.45 19.35
CA PRO A 576 -5.19 -22.40 18.96
C PRO A 576 -4.62 -20.97 18.76
N THR A 577 -5.48 -19.94 18.68
CA THR A 577 -5.12 -18.52 18.58
C THR A 577 -4.95 -17.82 19.93
N GLY A 578 -5.19 -18.51 21.05
CA GLY A 578 -4.96 -18.00 22.40
C GLY A 578 -6.20 -17.47 23.13
N ASP A 579 -7.39 -17.57 22.53
CA ASP A 579 -8.63 -17.18 23.18
C ASP A 579 -9.04 -18.25 24.19
N THR A 580 -9.31 -17.83 25.43
CA THR A 580 -9.65 -18.73 26.54
C THR A 580 -11.06 -18.49 27.02
N ILE A 581 -11.88 -19.55 27.03
CA ILE A 581 -13.25 -19.56 27.53
C ILE A 581 -13.28 -20.45 28.78
N TYR A 582 -13.90 -19.95 29.85
CA TYR A 582 -14.15 -20.72 31.08
C TYR A 582 -15.57 -21.28 31.04
N VAL A 583 -15.74 -22.59 31.22
CA VAL A 583 -17.04 -23.28 31.25
C VAL A 583 -17.23 -24.03 32.56
#